data_AF-A0A6B2XEK4-F1
#
_entry.id   AF-A0A6B2XEK4-F1
#
_cell.length_a   1.000
_cell.length_b   1.000
_cell.length_c   1.000
_cell.angle_alpha   90.00
_cell.angle_beta   90.00
_cell.angle_gamma   90.00
#
_symmetry.space_group_name_H-M   'P 1'
#
loop_
_entity.id
_entity.type
_entity.pdbx_description
1 polymer ?
#
loop_
_entity_poly.entity_id
_entity_poly.type
_entity_poly.pdbx_seq_one_letter_code
_entity_poly.pdbx_strand_id
1 'polypeptide(L)'
;MSEFHQDVMGVVTERIEDRFQMPLADLRRAVEAAPQAHPDATSVVHWYGLLAESQDALDTAEDALIEALGTQPGELDDVTMELAHQVNAAVAVRDGRVMVVDHLLDPLAWGKLGPGGWRRGDSDARRAPALPTSRPALPGTRGIPARGATR
;
A
#
# COMPACT_ATOMS: atom_id res chain seq x y z
N MET A 1 -23.54 -9.28 -10.80
CA MET A 1 -22.48 -8.36 -10.30
C MET A 1 -21.24 -9.20 -10.00
N SER A 2 -20.53 -9.67 -11.04
CA SER A 2 -19.39 -10.59 -10.88
C SER A 2 -18.14 -10.17 -11.67
N GLU A 3 -18.20 -9.07 -12.43
CA GLU A 3 -17.08 -8.65 -13.27
C GLU A 3 -15.97 -7.94 -12.47
N PHE A 4 -16.25 -7.30 -11.33
CA PHE A 4 -15.25 -6.54 -10.57
C PHE A 4 -14.34 -7.41 -9.68
N HIS A 5 -14.77 -8.62 -9.29
CA HIS A 5 -14.02 -9.47 -8.37
C HIS A 5 -13.02 -10.36 -9.12
N GLN A 6 -13.45 -10.94 -10.25
CA GLN A 6 -12.53 -11.62 -11.18
C GLN A 6 -11.50 -10.66 -11.80
N ASP A 7 -11.78 -9.35 -11.77
CA ASP A 7 -10.85 -8.32 -12.27
C ASP A 7 -9.63 -8.14 -11.36
N VAL A 8 -9.73 -8.27 -10.04
CA VAL A 8 -8.59 -7.99 -9.14
C VAL A 8 -7.42 -8.94 -9.40
N MET A 9 -7.70 -10.25 -9.43
CA MET A 9 -6.66 -11.25 -9.71
C MET A 9 -6.09 -11.09 -11.12
N GLY A 10 -6.94 -10.76 -12.10
CA GLY A 10 -6.53 -10.49 -13.48
C GLY A 10 -5.60 -9.28 -13.58
N VAL A 11 -6.00 -8.14 -13.03
CA VAL A 11 -5.21 -6.89 -13.01
C VAL A 11 -3.89 -7.08 -12.29
N VAL A 12 -3.89 -7.76 -11.13
CA VAL A 12 -2.64 -8.01 -10.40
C VAL A 12 -1.74 -8.95 -11.19
N THR A 13 -2.29 -10.00 -11.83
CA THR A 13 -1.52 -10.89 -12.70
C THR A 13 -0.90 -10.11 -13.85
N GLU A 14 -1.68 -9.30 -14.57
CA GLU A 14 -1.20 -8.48 -15.69
C GLU A 14 -0.06 -7.55 -15.26
N ARG A 15 -0.19 -6.89 -14.10
CA ARG A 15 0.88 -6.03 -13.57
C ARG A 15 2.15 -6.80 -13.22
N ILE A 16 2.02 -8.02 -12.68
CA ILE A 16 3.19 -8.87 -12.40
C ILE A 16 3.86 -9.25 -13.72
N GLU A 17 3.07 -9.72 -14.69
CA GLU A 17 3.57 -10.15 -15.99
C GLU A 17 4.23 -9.01 -16.75
N ASP A 18 3.65 -7.80 -16.73
CA ASP A 18 4.28 -6.60 -17.28
C ASP A 18 5.58 -6.24 -16.55
N ARG A 19 5.61 -6.33 -15.22
CA ARG A 19 6.83 -6.00 -14.45
C ARG A 19 8.00 -6.94 -14.74
N PHE A 20 7.72 -8.24 -14.91
CA PHE A 20 8.73 -9.28 -15.12
C PHE A 20 8.90 -9.69 -16.58
N GLN A 21 8.07 -9.16 -17.49
CA GLN A 21 8.07 -9.45 -18.93
C GLN A 21 8.00 -10.95 -19.23
N MET A 22 7.23 -11.69 -18.43
CA MET A 22 7.01 -13.13 -18.60
C MET A 22 5.72 -13.59 -17.93
N PRO A 23 5.11 -14.71 -18.39
CA PRO A 23 3.90 -15.24 -17.78
C PRO A 23 4.10 -15.62 -16.31
N LEU A 24 3.08 -15.40 -15.48
CA LEU A 24 3.14 -15.66 -14.04
C LEU A 24 3.46 -17.14 -13.74
N ALA A 25 2.94 -18.06 -14.54
CA ALA A 25 3.25 -19.48 -14.41
C ALA A 25 4.75 -19.78 -14.61
N ASP A 26 5.40 -19.10 -15.54
CA ASP A 26 6.83 -19.26 -15.81
C ASP A 26 7.68 -18.56 -14.74
N LEU A 27 7.22 -17.40 -14.26
CA LEU A 27 7.83 -16.70 -13.13
C LEU A 27 7.85 -17.60 -11.87
N ARG A 28 6.74 -18.28 -11.57
CA ARG A 28 6.65 -19.23 -10.44
C ARG A 28 7.66 -20.37 -10.58
N ARG A 29 7.77 -20.97 -11.76
CA ARG A 29 8.76 -22.03 -12.04
C ARG A 29 10.20 -21.53 -11.87
N ALA A 30 10.49 -20.32 -12.35
CA ALA A 30 11.82 -19.72 -12.21
C ALA A 30 12.18 -19.46 -10.74
N VAL A 31 11.24 -18.93 -9.96
CA VAL A 31 11.38 -18.72 -8.51
C VAL A 31 11.57 -20.04 -7.76
N GLU A 32 10.79 -21.08 -8.09
CA GLU A 32 10.93 -22.42 -7.48
C GLU A 32 12.29 -23.05 -7.77
N ALA A 33 12.81 -22.88 -8.99
CA ALA A 33 14.10 -23.44 -9.39
C ALA A 33 15.30 -22.71 -8.73
N ALA A 34 15.21 -21.39 -8.56
CA ALA A 34 16.32 -20.57 -8.06
C ALA A 34 15.84 -19.38 -7.22
N PRO A 35 15.29 -19.59 -6.02
CA PRO A 35 14.65 -18.52 -5.24
C PRO A 35 15.62 -17.41 -4.80
N GLN A 36 16.91 -17.74 -4.65
CA GLN A 36 17.95 -16.79 -4.26
C GLN A 36 18.47 -15.94 -5.43
N ALA A 37 18.22 -16.35 -6.68
CA ALA A 37 18.66 -15.59 -7.86
C ALA A 37 17.78 -14.36 -8.10
N HIS A 38 16.54 -14.39 -7.63
CA HIS A 38 15.53 -13.34 -7.87
C HIS A 38 14.73 -13.02 -6.60
N PRO A 39 15.35 -12.41 -5.57
CA PRO A 39 14.70 -12.16 -4.28
C PRO A 39 13.42 -11.32 -4.39
N ASP A 40 13.38 -10.36 -5.32
CA ASP A 40 12.19 -9.54 -5.58
C ASP A 40 11.05 -10.37 -6.18
N ALA A 41 11.36 -11.20 -7.18
CA ALA A 41 10.38 -12.10 -7.81
C ALA A 41 9.84 -13.13 -6.81
N THR A 42 10.71 -13.69 -5.97
CA THR A 42 10.33 -14.60 -4.89
C THR A 42 9.34 -13.95 -3.93
N SER A 43 9.59 -12.70 -3.55
CA SER A 43 8.68 -11.94 -2.67
C SER A 43 7.32 -11.69 -3.34
N VAL A 44 7.32 -11.26 -4.61
CA VAL A 44 6.08 -11.02 -5.36
C VAL A 44 5.26 -12.30 -5.51
N VAL A 45 5.88 -13.41 -5.91
CA VAL A 45 5.20 -14.71 -6.07
C VAL A 45 4.60 -15.19 -4.75
N HIS A 46 5.31 -15.01 -3.64
CA HIS A 46 4.80 -15.36 -2.32
C HIS A 46 3.55 -14.54 -1.96
N TRP A 47 3.61 -13.22 -2.11
CA TRP A 47 2.48 -12.33 -1.80
C TRP A 47 1.30 -12.50 -2.75
N TYR A 48 1.55 -12.83 -4.02
CA TYR A 48 0.50 -13.22 -4.95
C TYR A 48 -0.17 -14.53 -4.52
N GLY A 49 0.59 -15.52 -4.05
CA GLY A 49 0.04 -16.75 -3.49
C GLY A 49 -0.88 -16.47 -2.29
N LEU A 50 -0.44 -15.62 -1.37
CA LEU A 50 -1.30 -15.15 -0.28
C LEU A 50 -2.54 -14.42 -0.84
N LEU A 51 -2.41 -13.53 -1.82
CA LEU A 51 -3.56 -12.85 -2.40
C LEU A 51 -4.61 -13.85 -2.96
N ALA A 52 -4.16 -14.91 -3.64
CA ALA A 52 -5.04 -15.96 -4.12
C ALA A 52 -5.77 -16.69 -2.96
N GLU A 53 -5.07 -17.02 -1.87
CA GLU A 53 -5.71 -17.62 -0.68
C GLU A 53 -6.77 -16.71 -0.05
N SER A 54 -6.58 -15.38 -0.07
CA SER A 54 -7.59 -14.45 0.45
C SER A 54 -8.78 -14.32 -0.47
N GLN A 55 -8.55 -14.45 -1.78
CA GLN A 55 -9.61 -14.44 -2.78
C GLN A 55 -10.52 -15.64 -2.57
N ASP A 56 -9.96 -16.85 -2.45
CA ASP A 56 -10.73 -18.07 -2.17
C ASP A 56 -11.49 -17.99 -0.84
N ALA A 57 -10.87 -17.43 0.20
CA ALA A 57 -11.52 -17.26 1.51
C ALA A 57 -12.68 -16.25 1.45
N LEU A 58 -12.55 -15.19 0.63
CA LEU A 58 -13.60 -14.21 0.43
C LEU A 58 -14.76 -14.80 -0.38
N ASP A 59 -14.47 -15.52 -1.47
CA ASP A 59 -15.49 -16.21 -2.26
C ASP A 59 -16.29 -17.20 -1.39
N THR A 60 -15.60 -17.95 -0.52
CA THR A 60 -16.24 -18.86 0.45
C THR A 60 -17.15 -18.12 1.44
N ALA A 61 -16.70 -16.97 1.94
CA ALA A 61 -17.49 -16.17 2.88
C ALA A 61 -18.71 -15.54 2.19
N GLU A 62 -18.57 -15.07 0.95
CA GLU A 62 -19.66 -14.52 0.14
C GLU A 62 -20.71 -15.58 -0.17
N ASP A 63 -20.29 -16.79 -0.58
CA ASP A 63 -21.19 -17.90 -0.83
C ASP A 63 -21.99 -18.29 0.43
N ALA A 64 -21.34 -18.36 1.58
CA ALA A 64 -22.00 -18.65 2.85
C ALA A 64 -23.03 -17.58 3.23
N LEU A 65 -22.72 -16.30 3.03
CA LEU A 65 -23.65 -15.20 3.27
C LEU A 65 -24.84 -15.24 2.30
N ILE A 66 -24.60 -15.51 1.02
CA ILE A 66 -25.66 -15.63 0.00
C ILE A 66 -26.59 -16.79 0.34
N GLU A 67 -26.04 -17.93 0.76
CA GLU A 67 -26.81 -19.09 1.19
C GLU A 67 -27.69 -18.73 2.40
N ALA A 68 -27.13 -18.10 3.43
CA ALA A 68 -27.88 -17.68 4.62
C ALA A 68 -29.03 -16.73 4.26
N LEU A 69 -28.76 -15.70 3.45
CA LEU A 69 -29.78 -14.74 2.99
C LEU A 69 -30.88 -15.41 2.13
N GLY A 70 -30.54 -16.47 1.40
CA GLY A 70 -31.51 -17.25 0.61
C GLY A 70 -32.48 -18.07 1.46
N THR A 71 -32.13 -18.39 2.71
CA THR A 71 -32.94 -19.25 3.59
C THR A 71 -33.98 -18.50 4.42
N GLN A 72 -33.77 -17.21 4.72
CA GLN A 72 -34.69 -16.40 5.52
C GLN A 72 -34.96 -15.03 4.86
N PRO A 73 -36.07 -14.90 4.10
CA PRO A 73 -36.55 -13.60 3.67
C PRO A 73 -37.18 -12.87 4.87
N GLY A 74 -36.42 -12.01 5.56
CA GLY A 74 -36.88 -11.32 6.76
C GLY A 74 -35.83 -10.42 7.42
N GLU A 75 -36.02 -10.14 8.71
CA GLU A 75 -35.03 -9.46 9.55
C GLU A 75 -33.75 -10.31 9.65
N LEU A 76 -32.59 -9.67 9.55
CA LEU A 76 -31.30 -10.36 9.60
C LEU A 76 -31.05 -10.81 11.05
N ASP A 77 -30.88 -12.13 11.23
CA ASP A 77 -30.50 -12.68 12.51
C ASP A 77 -29.00 -12.45 12.81
N ASP A 78 -28.63 -12.66 14.08
CA ASP A 78 -27.25 -12.45 14.54
C ASP A 78 -26.23 -13.30 13.75
N VAL A 79 -26.63 -14.49 13.29
CA VAL A 79 -25.77 -15.41 12.51
C VAL A 79 -25.49 -14.81 11.13
N THR A 80 -26.51 -14.30 10.44
CA THR A 80 -26.36 -13.65 9.14
C THR A 80 -25.53 -12.37 9.26
N MET A 81 -25.68 -11.63 10.35
CA MET A 81 -24.86 -10.46 10.65
C MET A 81 -23.38 -10.83 10.89
N GLU A 82 -23.10 -11.96 11.56
CA GLU A 82 -21.74 -12.46 11.74
C GLU A 82 -21.08 -12.84 10.41
N LEU A 83 -21.81 -13.49 9.51
CA LEU A 83 -21.33 -13.81 8.15
C LEU A 83 -21.01 -12.53 7.36
N ALA A 84 -21.84 -11.49 7.46
CA ALA A 84 -21.56 -10.20 6.84
C ALA A 84 -20.27 -9.55 7.38
N HIS A 85 -20.02 -9.66 8.69
CA HIS A 85 -18.76 -9.22 9.28
C HIS A 85 -17.57 -10.05 8.79
N GLN A 86 -17.73 -11.36 8.58
CA GLN A 86 -16.70 -12.24 8.05
C GLN A 86 -16.33 -11.88 6.61
N VAL A 87 -17.31 -11.58 5.75
CA VAL A 87 -17.08 -11.07 4.39
C VAL A 87 -16.27 -9.78 4.43
N ASN A 88 -16.66 -8.81 5.27
CA ASN A 88 -15.91 -7.55 5.41
C ASN A 88 -14.46 -7.78 5.86
N ALA A 89 -14.23 -8.71 6.79
CA ALA A 89 -12.89 -9.06 7.23
C ALA A 89 -12.06 -9.68 6.09
N ALA A 90 -12.66 -10.57 5.30
CA ALA A 90 -12.00 -11.19 4.15
C ALA A 90 -11.64 -10.18 3.06
N VAL A 91 -12.54 -9.22 2.76
CA VAL A 91 -12.25 -8.07 1.87
C VAL A 91 -11.05 -7.28 2.36
N ALA A 92 -11.02 -6.92 3.65
CA ALA A 92 -9.91 -6.15 4.22
C ALA A 92 -8.56 -6.89 4.10
N VAL A 93 -8.56 -8.22 4.27
CA VAL A 93 -7.35 -9.04 4.08
C VAL A 93 -6.92 -9.08 2.62
N ARG A 94 -7.85 -9.27 1.68
CA ARG A 94 -7.57 -9.24 0.23
C ARG A 94 -6.97 -7.90 -0.17
N ASP A 95 -7.60 -6.80 0.21
CA ASP A 95 -7.16 -5.46 -0.15
C ASP A 95 -5.79 -5.14 0.45
N GLY A 96 -5.53 -5.57 1.70
CA GLY A 96 -4.22 -5.48 2.31
C GLY A 96 -3.15 -6.25 1.53
N ARG A 97 -3.47 -7.46 1.02
CA ARG A 97 -2.55 -8.26 0.19
C ARG A 97 -2.30 -7.60 -1.18
N VAL A 98 -3.33 -7.03 -1.82
CA VAL A 98 -3.18 -6.24 -3.06
C VAL A 98 -2.23 -5.07 -2.83
N MET A 99 -2.42 -4.30 -1.76
CA MET A 99 -1.55 -3.15 -1.45
C MET A 99 -0.08 -3.56 -1.30
N VAL A 100 0.21 -4.71 -0.72
CA VAL A 100 1.59 -5.21 -0.58
C VAL A 100 2.15 -5.62 -1.94
N VAL A 101 1.37 -6.31 -2.78
CA VAL A 101 1.82 -6.67 -4.14
C VAL A 101 2.09 -5.41 -4.96
N ASP A 102 1.20 -4.42 -4.94
CA ASP A 102 1.39 -3.15 -5.63
C ASP A 102 2.66 -2.43 -5.14
N HIS A 103 2.90 -2.39 -3.83
CA HIS A 103 4.13 -1.86 -3.27
C HIS A 103 5.38 -2.61 -3.78
N LEU A 104 5.31 -3.93 -3.91
CA LEU A 104 6.41 -4.75 -4.41
C LEU A 104 6.66 -4.59 -5.91
N LEU A 105 5.63 -4.26 -6.69
CA LEU A 105 5.76 -4.01 -8.13
C LEU A 105 6.25 -2.59 -8.44
N ASP A 106 5.94 -1.61 -7.60
CA ASP A 106 6.35 -0.22 -7.80
C ASP A 106 7.89 -0.07 -7.65
N PRO A 107 8.61 0.35 -8.72
CA PRO A 107 10.05 0.59 -8.65
C PRO A 107 10.42 1.86 -7.88
N LEU A 108 9.47 2.77 -7.67
CA LEU A 108 9.63 4.04 -6.94
C LEU A 108 9.09 3.95 -5.50
N ALA A 109 8.71 2.76 -5.06
CA ALA A 109 8.12 2.56 -3.75
C ALA A 109 9.04 3.07 -2.63
N TRP A 110 8.43 3.60 -1.57
CA TRP A 110 9.13 4.11 -0.40
C TRP A 110 9.99 3.00 0.22
N GLY A 111 11.29 3.24 0.38
CA GLY A 111 12.27 2.25 0.86
C GLY A 111 13.07 1.53 -0.24
N LYS A 112 12.62 1.56 -1.50
CA LYS A 112 13.39 1.05 -2.66
C LYS A 112 14.28 2.10 -3.31
N LEU A 113 13.95 3.38 -3.14
CA LEU A 113 14.80 4.49 -3.52
C LEU A 113 15.95 4.63 -2.51
N GLY A 114 17.17 4.33 -2.96
CA GLY A 114 18.38 4.47 -2.14
C GLY A 114 18.60 5.89 -1.61
N PRO A 115 19.58 6.10 -0.70
CA PRO A 115 19.87 7.40 -0.12
C PRO A 115 20.10 8.47 -1.22
N GLY A 116 19.15 9.38 -1.38
CA GLY A 116 19.19 10.44 -2.40
C GLY A 116 18.33 10.25 -3.65
N GLY A 117 17.60 9.13 -3.81
CA GLY A 117 16.64 8.94 -4.90
C GLY A 117 15.55 10.03 -4.95
N TRP A 118 15.10 10.46 -3.78
CA TRP A 118 14.15 11.57 -3.58
C TRP A 118 14.69 12.95 -4.01
N ARG A 119 16.01 13.11 -4.16
CA ARG A 119 16.63 14.39 -4.48
C ARG A 119 16.72 14.67 -5.99
N ARG A 120 16.45 13.66 -6.83
CA ARG A 120 16.63 13.74 -8.29
C ARG A 120 15.38 14.23 -9.05
N GLY A 121 14.20 14.23 -8.43
CA GLY A 121 12.94 14.59 -9.11
C GLY A 121 12.62 16.08 -9.20
N ASP A 122 13.36 16.97 -8.54
CA ASP A 122 12.90 18.35 -8.32
C ASP A 122 14.03 19.41 -8.28
N SER A 123 15.20 19.05 -8.79
CA SER A 123 16.35 19.98 -8.79
C SER A 123 16.37 20.92 -10.01
N ASP A 124 15.65 20.60 -11.10
CA ASP A 124 15.65 21.40 -12.33
C ASP A 124 14.37 22.25 -12.52
N ALA A 125 13.31 22.01 -11.73
CA ALA A 125 12.03 22.71 -11.87
C ALA A 125 11.84 23.90 -10.90
N ARG A 126 12.73 24.12 -9.93
CA ARG A 126 12.51 25.13 -8.86
C ARG A 126 13.66 26.11 -8.63
N ARG A 127 14.34 26.56 -9.69
CA ARG A 127 15.13 27.80 -9.63
C ARG A 127 14.26 29.01 -10.00
N ALA A 128 13.12 29.16 -9.33
CA ALA A 128 12.44 30.44 -9.27
C ALA A 128 13.32 31.40 -8.45
N PRO A 129 13.43 32.69 -8.82
CA PRO A 129 14.19 33.65 -8.02
C PRO A 129 13.61 33.69 -6.61
N ALA A 130 14.44 33.46 -5.59
CA ALA A 130 13.98 33.59 -4.21
C ALA A 130 13.52 35.04 -3.99
N LEU A 131 12.25 35.22 -3.59
CA LEU A 131 11.76 36.51 -3.12
C LEU A 131 12.58 36.92 -1.89
N PRO A 132 13.09 38.17 -1.82
CA PRO A 132 13.88 38.60 -0.68
C PRO A 132 13.00 38.64 0.57
N THR A 133 13.23 37.71 1.49
CA THR A 133 12.62 37.76 2.82
C THR A 133 13.53 38.56 3.74
N SER A 134 13.02 39.68 4.26
CA SER A 134 13.74 40.47 5.26
C SER A 134 13.72 39.74 6.61
N ARG A 135 14.82 39.84 7.36
CA ARG A 135 15.02 39.15 8.64
C ARG A 135 14.09 39.76 9.70
N PRO A 136 13.40 38.95 10.54
CA PRO A 136 12.57 39.50 11.61
C PRO A 136 13.42 40.31 12.59
N ALA A 137 12.97 41.52 12.92
CA ALA A 137 13.62 42.35 13.92
C ALA A 137 13.38 41.75 15.32
N LEU A 138 14.46 41.38 16.01
CA LEU A 138 14.40 40.96 17.40
C LEU A 138 14.10 42.19 18.30
N PRO A 139 13.20 42.08 19.28
CA PRO A 139 12.95 43.18 20.20
C PRO A 139 14.22 43.50 21.01
N GLY A 140 14.64 44.76 20.93
CA GLY A 140 15.88 45.26 21.52
C GLY A 140 15.91 45.11 23.05
N THR A 141 17.03 44.62 23.56
CA THR A 141 17.36 44.65 24.99
C THR A 141 17.39 46.10 25.48
N ARG A 142 16.33 46.48 26.19
CA ARG A 142 16.19 47.77 26.85
C ARG A 142 17.28 47.88 27.91
N GLY A 143 18.25 48.77 27.68
CA GLY A 143 19.35 49.03 28.60
C GLY A 143 18.83 49.46 29.97
N ILE A 144 19.26 48.76 31.02
CA ILE A 144 19.09 49.21 32.40
C ILE A 144 20.30 50.10 32.72
N PRO A 145 20.11 51.38 33.07
CA PRO A 145 21.21 52.31 33.31
C PRO A 145 21.93 52.00 34.63
N ALA A 146 23.26 51.95 34.56
CA ALA A 146 24.14 51.90 35.72
C ALA A 146 24.38 53.31 36.29
N ARG A 147 24.11 53.49 37.59
CA ARG A 147 24.64 54.54 38.49
C ARG A 147 24.16 54.19 39.90
N GLY A 148 24.95 54.17 40.97
CA GLY A 148 26.32 54.57 41.24
C GLY A 148 26.54 54.45 42.76
N ALA A 149 27.81 54.49 43.16
CA ALA A 149 28.41 54.12 44.45
C ALA A 149 27.92 54.79 45.76
N THR A 150 28.52 54.27 46.85
CA THR A 150 28.79 54.77 48.22
C THR A 150 28.02 53.99 49.29
N ARG A 151 28.61 53.49 50.39
CA ARG A 151 29.77 53.90 51.18
C ARG A 151 30.31 52.71 51.96
#